data_AF-A0A952R0G0-F1
#
_entry.id   AF-A0A952R0G0-F1
#
_cell.length_a   1.000
_cell.length_b   1.000
_cell.length_c   1.000
_cell.angle_alpha   90.00
_cell.angle_beta   90.00
_cell.angle_gamma   90.00
#
_symmetry.space_group_name_H-M   'P 1'
#
loop_
_entity.id
_entity.type
_entity.pdbx_description
1 polymer ?
#
loop_
_entity_poly.entity_id
_entity_poly.type
_entity_poly.pdbx_seq_one_letter_code
_entity_poly.pdbx_strand_id
1 'polypeptide(L)'
;MIRRAPMPQRLFAGIFFVLAAIVCAVAPMPPVFRSLGIVLSAYLGFSAAGMPVAYLCALLAPPFGLIGGDPDWLVMLPIVLSGNLLAMLGLEFGWRYGALVLSPVLLVAPAIVSWQLSKKPLFEVALPWHVSEGAWVALHLLVAALGVLVSLFLDRRREAHASGGEDEPRAVDPRREARGGAGRPAARTR
;
A
#
# COMPACT_ATOMS: atom_id res chain seq x y z
N MET A 1 -1.76 -2.80 12.65
CA MET A 1 -2.48 -1.75 11.90
C MET A 1 -1.46 -0.64 11.65
N ILE A 2 -1.15 -0.30 10.39
CA ILE A 2 -0.02 0.60 10.08
C ILE A 2 -0.29 2.01 10.61
N ARG A 3 0.64 2.55 11.42
CA ARG A 3 0.55 3.95 11.90
C ARG A 3 0.85 4.89 10.73
N ARG A 4 0.01 5.91 10.52
CA ARG A 4 0.06 6.80 9.34
C ARG A 4 0.71 8.13 9.68
N ALA A 5 1.15 8.87 8.65
CA ALA A 5 1.58 10.26 8.82
C ALA A 5 0.46 11.13 9.41
N PRO A 6 0.78 12.15 10.21
CA PRO A 6 -0.20 13.10 10.73
C PRO A 6 -0.86 13.90 9.60
N MET A 7 -2.10 14.34 9.81
CA MET A 7 -2.72 15.33 8.92
C MET A 7 -2.00 16.68 9.09
N PRO A 8 -1.80 17.47 8.00
CA PRO A 8 -2.32 17.31 6.64
C PRO A 8 -1.42 16.55 5.65
N GLN A 9 -0.19 16.20 6.04
CA GLN A 9 0.82 15.59 5.17
C GLN A 9 0.32 14.31 4.47
N ARG A 10 -0.53 13.55 5.16
CA ARG A 10 -1.17 12.33 4.63
C ARG A 10 -1.98 12.58 3.36
N LEU A 11 -2.71 13.70 3.30
CA LEU A 11 -3.56 14.04 2.17
C LEU A 11 -2.71 14.35 0.94
N PHE A 12 -1.68 15.18 1.10
CA PHE A 12 -0.77 15.55 0.01
C PHE A 12 -0.02 14.35 -0.55
N ALA A 13 0.52 13.49 0.32
CA ALA A 13 1.15 12.24 -0.12
C ALA A 13 0.15 11.35 -0.87
N GLY A 14 -1.10 11.26 -0.38
CA GLY A 14 -2.16 10.50 -1.03
C GLY A 14 -2.47 11.01 -2.44
N ILE A 15 -2.70 12.31 -2.58
CA ILE A 15 -2.97 12.96 -3.88
C ILE A 15 -1.79 12.73 -4.84
N PHE A 16 -0.56 12.91 -4.35
CA PHE A 16 0.64 12.71 -5.16
C PHE A 16 0.71 11.30 -5.75
N PHE A 17 0.50 10.25 -4.94
CA PHE A 17 0.57 8.88 -5.44
C PHE A 17 -0.59 8.51 -6.36
N VAL A 18 -1.79 9.05 -6.13
CA VAL A 18 -2.91 8.88 -7.08
C VAL A 18 -2.59 9.52 -8.43
N LEU A 19 -2.06 10.75 -8.44
CA LEU A 19 -1.65 11.41 -9.68
C LEU A 19 -0.51 10.68 -10.36
N ALA A 20 0.49 10.20 -9.61
CA ALA A 20 1.59 9.40 -10.16
C ALA A 20 1.07 8.12 -10.82
N ALA A 21 0.12 7.42 -10.18
CA ALA A 21 -0.51 6.24 -10.76
C ALA A 21 -1.23 6.57 -12.07
N ILE A 22 -2.00 7.67 -12.12
CA ILE A 22 -2.69 8.13 -13.34
C ILE A 22 -1.68 8.49 -14.44
N VAL A 23 -0.59 9.19 -14.11
CA VAL A 23 0.47 9.52 -15.07
C VAL A 23 1.10 8.24 -15.63
N CYS A 24 1.43 7.27 -14.78
CA CYS A 24 1.91 5.97 -15.23
C CYS A 24 0.89 5.25 -16.10
N ALA A 25 -0.40 5.36 -15.78
CA ALA A 25 -1.46 4.74 -16.57
C ALA A 25 -1.58 5.35 -17.96
N VAL A 26 -1.29 6.64 -18.17
CA VAL A 26 -1.47 7.34 -19.46
C VAL A 26 -0.16 7.47 -20.26
N ALA A 27 1.00 7.28 -19.61
CA ALA A 27 2.30 7.48 -20.23
C ALA A 27 2.49 6.63 -21.51
N PRO A 28 3.20 7.16 -22.54
CA PRO A 28 3.47 6.48 -23.79
C PRO A 28 4.61 5.46 -23.62
N MET A 29 4.36 4.45 -22.81
CA MET A 29 5.27 3.34 -22.54
C MET A 29 4.53 2.01 -22.68
N PRO A 30 5.24 0.89 -22.87
CA PRO A 30 4.60 -0.41 -22.93
C PRO A 30 3.65 -0.66 -21.73
N PRO A 31 2.49 -1.31 -21.94
CA PRO A 31 1.54 -1.70 -20.88
C PRO A 31 2.20 -2.31 -19.65
N VAL A 32 3.32 -3.01 -19.87
CA VAL A 32 4.12 -3.58 -18.78
C VAL A 32 4.51 -2.52 -17.75
N PHE A 33 5.18 -1.46 -18.20
CA PHE A 33 5.67 -0.41 -17.31
C PHE A 33 4.54 0.48 -16.78
N ARG A 34 3.47 0.68 -17.56
CA ARG A 34 2.26 1.40 -17.13
C ARG A 34 1.65 0.75 -15.89
N SER A 35 1.36 -0.55 -15.94
CA SER A 35 0.75 -1.25 -14.80
C SER A 35 1.72 -1.41 -13.62
N LEU A 36 3.01 -1.63 -13.84
CA LEU A 36 4.00 -1.62 -12.74
C LEU A 36 4.03 -0.28 -12.00
N GLY A 37 3.94 0.84 -12.73
CA GLY A 37 3.89 2.17 -12.15
C GLY A 37 2.64 2.40 -11.29
N ILE A 38 1.48 1.88 -11.72
CA ILE A 38 0.23 1.91 -10.94
C ILE A 38 0.39 1.11 -9.64
N VAL A 39 0.89 -0.13 -9.76
CA VAL A 39 1.08 -1.04 -8.63
C VAL A 39 2.03 -0.43 -7.61
N LEU A 40 3.20 0.05 -8.06
CA LEU A 40 4.18 0.71 -7.20
C LEU A 40 3.57 1.91 -6.48
N SER A 41 2.85 2.76 -7.21
CA SER A 41 2.19 3.94 -6.63
C SER A 41 1.13 3.55 -5.60
N ALA A 42 0.39 2.45 -5.81
CA ALA A 42 -0.58 1.94 -4.84
C ALA A 42 0.10 1.49 -3.53
N TYR A 43 1.20 0.74 -3.60
CA TYR A 43 1.94 0.30 -2.40
C TYR A 43 2.63 1.46 -1.66
N LEU A 44 3.19 2.42 -2.39
CA LEU A 44 3.79 3.60 -1.78
C LEU A 44 2.72 4.53 -1.18
N GLY A 45 1.59 4.69 -1.87
CA GLY A 45 0.40 5.37 -1.38
C GLY A 45 -0.17 4.72 -0.11
N PHE A 46 -0.20 3.39 -0.05
CA PHE A 46 -0.52 2.66 1.18
C PHE A 46 0.46 2.98 2.31
N SER A 47 1.76 2.90 2.04
CA SER A 47 2.81 3.17 3.03
C SER A 47 2.75 4.59 3.62
N ALA A 48 2.44 5.57 2.79
CA ALA A 48 2.41 6.98 3.15
C ALA A 48 1.06 7.40 3.75
N ALA A 49 -0.05 6.97 3.15
CA ALA A 49 -1.38 7.50 3.38
C ALA A 49 -2.45 6.46 3.76
N GLY A 50 -2.15 5.17 3.65
CA GLY A 50 -2.98 4.05 4.08
C GLY A 50 -3.87 3.46 2.99
N MET A 51 -4.64 2.43 3.35
CA MET A 51 -5.48 1.64 2.43
C MET A 51 -6.39 2.46 1.50
N PRO A 52 -7.08 3.53 1.93
CA PRO A 52 -7.96 4.27 1.03
C PRO A 52 -7.24 4.82 -0.21
N VAL A 53 -6.01 5.32 -0.04
CA VAL A 53 -5.19 5.82 -1.16
C VAL A 53 -4.76 4.68 -2.08
N ALA A 54 -4.38 3.55 -1.49
CA ALA A 54 -4.00 2.36 -2.23
C ALA A 54 -5.13 1.89 -3.16
N TYR A 55 -6.37 1.82 -2.63
CA TYR A 55 -7.56 1.52 -3.41
C TYR A 55 -7.86 2.57 -4.48
N LEU A 56 -7.72 3.87 -4.18
CA LEU A 56 -7.91 4.92 -5.19
C LEU A 56 -6.91 4.78 -6.34
N CYS A 57 -5.64 4.49 -6.05
CA CYS A 57 -4.64 4.20 -7.09
C CYS A 57 -5.05 2.98 -7.92
N ALA A 58 -5.38 1.87 -7.25
CA ALA A 58 -5.75 0.60 -7.88
C ALA A 58 -7.04 0.68 -8.72
N LEU A 59 -8.02 1.47 -8.29
CA LEU A 59 -9.34 1.56 -8.92
C LEU A 59 -9.38 2.63 -10.01
N LEU A 60 -8.85 3.82 -9.73
CA LEU A 60 -8.99 4.97 -10.63
C LEU A 60 -7.91 5.00 -11.70
N ALA A 61 -6.66 4.63 -11.41
CA ALA A 61 -5.60 4.77 -12.39
C ALA A 61 -5.80 3.90 -13.65
N PRO A 62 -6.18 2.61 -13.56
CA PRO A 62 -6.27 1.77 -14.76
C PRO A 62 -7.27 2.29 -15.81
N PRO A 63 -8.51 2.71 -15.47
CA PRO A 63 -9.43 3.31 -16.43
C PRO A 63 -8.90 4.55 -17.16
N PHE A 64 -8.08 5.38 -16.50
CA PHE A 64 -7.51 6.57 -17.14
C PHE A 64 -6.55 6.21 -18.27
N GLY A 65 -5.93 5.03 -18.25
CA GLY A 65 -5.06 4.58 -19.34
C GLY A 65 -5.79 4.42 -20.70
N LEU A 66 -7.13 4.38 -20.71
CA LEU A 66 -7.92 4.40 -21.94
C LEU A 66 -7.90 5.76 -22.67
N ILE A 67 -7.55 6.85 -21.99
CA ILE A 67 -7.49 8.20 -22.59
C ILE A 67 -6.49 8.24 -23.75
N GLY A 68 -5.43 7.43 -23.69
CA GLY A 68 -4.44 7.33 -24.77
C GLY A 68 -4.92 6.57 -26.02
N GLY A 69 -6.12 5.97 -25.99
CA GLY A 69 -6.68 5.22 -27.12
C GLY A 69 -5.93 3.93 -27.47
N ASP A 70 -5.11 3.41 -26.55
CA ASP A 70 -4.30 2.22 -26.75
C ASP A 70 -5.16 0.93 -26.68
N PRO A 71 -5.33 0.19 -27.79
CA PRO A 71 -6.14 -1.03 -27.80
C PRO A 71 -5.54 -2.14 -26.93
N ASP A 72 -4.21 -2.18 -26.77
CA ASP A 72 -3.55 -3.18 -25.94
C ASP A 72 -3.90 -2.97 -24.45
N TRP A 73 -4.00 -1.70 -24.05
CA TRP A 73 -4.45 -1.35 -22.70
C TRP A 73 -5.90 -1.75 -22.45
N LEU A 74 -6.78 -1.61 -23.44
CA LEU A 74 -8.18 -2.03 -23.34
C LEU A 74 -8.29 -3.54 -23.05
N VAL A 75 -7.48 -4.36 -23.71
CA VAL A 75 -7.41 -5.81 -23.48
C VAL A 75 -6.86 -6.13 -22.09
N MET A 76 -5.84 -5.39 -21.64
CA MET A 76 -5.18 -5.61 -20.35
C MET A 76 -5.96 -5.06 -19.15
N LEU A 77 -6.86 -4.11 -19.37
CA LEU A 77 -7.56 -3.38 -18.31
C LEU A 77 -8.24 -4.29 -17.28
N PRO A 78 -9.01 -5.33 -17.65
CA PRO A 78 -9.63 -6.21 -16.66
C PRO A 78 -8.62 -6.96 -15.80
N ILE A 79 -7.49 -7.36 -16.39
CA ILE A 79 -6.40 -8.07 -15.70
C ILE A 79 -5.71 -7.13 -14.72
N VAL A 80 -5.33 -5.93 -15.17
CA VAL A 80 -4.65 -4.93 -14.35
C VAL A 80 -5.54 -4.47 -13.21
N LEU A 81 -6.81 -4.15 -13.48
CA LEU A 81 -7.76 -3.67 -12.49
C LEU A 81 -8.05 -4.74 -11.43
N SER A 82 -8.43 -5.95 -11.85
CA SER A 82 -8.73 -7.04 -10.92
C SER A 82 -7.49 -7.44 -10.10
N GLY A 83 -6.31 -7.52 -10.73
CA GLY A 83 -5.05 -7.82 -10.05
C GLY A 83 -4.70 -6.79 -8.98
N ASN A 84 -4.75 -5.49 -9.33
CA ASN A 84 -4.47 -4.43 -8.37
C ASN A 84 -5.45 -4.44 -7.18
N LEU A 85 -6.76 -4.60 -7.43
CA LEU A 85 -7.76 -4.66 -6.37
C LEU A 85 -7.59 -5.89 -5.46
N LEU A 86 -7.34 -7.07 -6.05
CA LEU A 86 -7.07 -8.29 -5.29
C LEU A 86 -5.77 -8.18 -4.47
N ALA A 87 -4.75 -7.53 -5.02
CA ALA A 87 -3.51 -7.25 -4.29
C ALA A 87 -3.78 -6.38 -3.05
N MET A 88 -4.59 -5.32 -3.20
CA MET A 88 -4.95 -4.44 -2.08
C MET A 88 -5.78 -5.18 -1.02
N LEU A 89 -6.69 -6.08 -1.43
CA LEU A 89 -7.40 -6.97 -0.50
C LEU A 89 -6.43 -7.90 0.23
N GLY A 90 -5.48 -8.52 -0.49
CA GLY A 90 -4.43 -9.35 0.11
C GLY A 90 -3.55 -8.58 1.09
N LEU A 91 -3.31 -7.30 0.83
CA LEU A 91 -2.56 -6.42 1.71
C LEU A 91 -3.33 -6.07 2.98
N GLU A 92 -4.64 -5.81 2.84
CA GLU A 92 -5.53 -5.47 3.94
C GLU A 92 -5.77 -6.66 4.88
N PHE A 93 -6.02 -7.84 4.33
CA PHE A 93 -6.41 -9.04 5.09
C PHE A 93 -5.25 -10.01 5.38
N GLY A 94 -4.11 -9.88 4.71
CA GLY A 94 -3.00 -10.83 4.83
C GLY A 94 -2.26 -10.85 6.16
N TRP A 95 -2.59 -10.00 7.13
CA TRP A 95 -1.97 -9.89 8.47
C TRP A 95 -0.42 -9.87 8.49
N ARG A 96 0.18 -8.69 8.68
CA ARG A 96 1.64 -8.46 8.81
C ARG A 96 2.45 -9.19 7.73
N TYR A 97 3.07 -10.32 8.07
CA TYR A 97 3.95 -11.06 7.16
C TYR A 97 3.18 -11.90 6.14
N GLY A 98 1.94 -12.29 6.42
CA GLY A 98 1.16 -13.04 5.42
C GLY A 98 0.86 -12.20 4.18
N ALA A 99 0.79 -10.86 4.32
CA ALA A 99 0.68 -9.95 3.20
C ALA A 99 1.88 -10.02 2.22
N LEU A 100 3.06 -10.45 2.68
CA LEU A 100 4.26 -10.65 1.84
C LEU A 100 4.03 -11.71 0.76
N VAL A 101 3.15 -12.68 1.03
CA VAL A 101 2.83 -13.75 0.08
C VAL A 101 1.46 -13.48 -0.54
N LEU A 102 0.44 -13.21 0.29
CA LEU A 102 -0.94 -13.10 -0.17
C LEU A 102 -1.12 -11.96 -1.19
N SER A 103 -0.54 -10.79 -0.93
CA SER A 103 -0.73 -9.63 -1.78
C SER A 103 -0.04 -9.77 -3.16
N PRO A 104 1.25 -10.18 -3.26
CA PRO A 104 1.85 -10.48 -4.56
C PRO A 104 1.18 -11.62 -5.33
N VAL A 105 0.78 -12.70 -4.64
CA VAL A 105 0.10 -13.83 -5.30
C VAL A 105 -1.25 -13.39 -5.88
N LEU A 106 -2.04 -12.67 -5.10
CA LEU A 106 -3.33 -12.15 -5.55
C LEU A 106 -3.19 -11.10 -6.67
N LEU A 107 -2.09 -10.34 -6.69
CA LEU A 107 -1.80 -9.40 -7.78
C LEU A 107 -1.69 -10.11 -9.13
N VAL A 108 -0.95 -11.23 -9.18
CA VAL A 108 -0.66 -11.92 -10.45
C VAL A 108 -1.67 -13.01 -10.80
N ALA A 109 -2.53 -13.40 -9.86
CA ALA A 109 -3.51 -14.46 -10.08
C ALA A 109 -4.40 -14.22 -11.32
N PRO A 110 -4.98 -13.02 -11.55
CA PRO A 110 -5.74 -12.76 -12.77
C PRO A 110 -4.91 -12.91 -14.04
N ALA A 111 -3.66 -12.43 -14.05
CA ALA A 111 -2.78 -12.55 -15.20
C ALA A 111 -2.46 -14.02 -15.52
N ILE A 112 -2.20 -14.85 -14.49
CA ILE A 112 -1.97 -16.29 -14.66
C ILE A 112 -3.23 -16.97 -15.20
N VAL A 113 -4.40 -16.67 -14.64
CA VAL A 113 -5.67 -17.25 -15.10
C VAL A 113 -5.92 -16.89 -16.56
N SER A 114 -5.79 -15.61 -16.93
CA SER A 114 -5.95 -15.14 -18.31
C SER A 114 -4.94 -15.80 -19.25
N TRP A 115 -3.67 -15.94 -18.85
CA TRP A 115 -2.66 -16.64 -19.62
C TRP A 115 -3.02 -18.11 -19.88
N GLN A 116 -3.52 -18.83 -18.88
CA GLN A 116 -3.89 -20.23 -19.05
C GLN A 116 -5.17 -20.40 -19.88
N LEU A 117 -6.16 -19.51 -19.69
CA LEU A 117 -7.40 -19.52 -20.46
C LEU A 117 -7.15 -19.18 -21.93
N SER A 118 -6.24 -18.24 -22.23
CA SER A 118 -5.91 -17.83 -23.60
C SER A 118 -5.39 -18.96 -24.49
N LYS A 119 -4.94 -20.07 -23.90
CA LYS A 119 -4.47 -21.28 -24.60
C LYS A 119 -5.59 -22.26 -24.94
N LYS A 120 -6.82 -21.97 -24.54
CA LYS A 120 -8.00 -22.83 -24.79
C LYS A 120 -8.73 -22.34 -26.05
N PRO A 121 -9.19 -23.24 -26.93
CA PRO A 121 -9.86 -22.85 -28.18
C PRO A 121 -11.04 -21.90 -28.01
N LEU A 122 -11.78 -22.00 -26.90
CA LEU A 122 -12.94 -21.16 -26.60
C LEU A 122 -12.58 -19.72 -26.18
N PHE A 123 -11.32 -19.48 -25.77
CA PHE A 123 -10.86 -18.20 -25.23
C PHE A 123 -9.55 -17.77 -25.89
N GLU A 124 -9.28 -18.24 -27.10
CA GLU A 124 -8.04 -17.96 -27.81
C GLU A 124 -7.97 -16.46 -28.12
N VAL A 125 -7.09 -15.78 -27.39
CA VAL A 125 -6.86 -14.34 -27.49
C VAL A 125 -5.36 -14.08 -27.33
N ALA A 126 -4.79 -13.32 -28.26
CA ALA A 126 -3.43 -12.83 -28.11
C ALA A 126 -3.40 -11.72 -27.04
N LEU A 127 -2.86 -12.03 -25.86
CA LEU A 127 -2.71 -11.05 -24.80
C LEU A 127 -1.47 -10.18 -25.03
N PRO A 128 -1.58 -8.84 -24.97
CA PRO A 128 -0.49 -7.94 -25.30
C PRO A 128 0.43 -7.77 -24.09
N TRP A 129 1.23 -8.79 -23.80
CA TRP A 129 2.17 -8.77 -22.68
C TRP A 129 3.34 -7.79 -22.89
N HIS A 130 3.71 -7.51 -24.15
CA HIS A 130 4.90 -6.73 -24.61
C HIS A 130 6.28 -7.22 -24.12
N VAL A 131 6.29 -8.15 -23.17
CA VAL A 131 7.42 -8.96 -22.71
C VAL A 131 6.95 -10.42 -22.68
N SER A 132 7.84 -11.36 -22.32
CA SER A 132 7.38 -12.72 -22.06
C SER A 132 6.40 -12.76 -20.87
N GLU A 133 5.45 -13.69 -20.90
CA GLU A 133 4.43 -13.82 -19.85
C GLU A 133 5.05 -14.06 -18.48
N GLY A 134 6.13 -14.84 -18.45
CA GLY A 134 6.93 -15.07 -17.25
C GLY A 134 7.58 -13.81 -16.71
N ALA A 135 8.14 -12.95 -17.58
CA ALA A 135 8.72 -11.68 -17.16
C ALA A 135 7.65 -10.75 -16.58
N TRP A 136 6.44 -10.74 -17.16
CA TRP A 136 5.34 -9.94 -16.66
C TRP A 136 4.94 -10.30 -15.24
N VAL A 137 4.75 -11.60 -14.99
CA VAL A 137 4.42 -12.14 -13.66
C VAL A 137 5.56 -11.87 -12.68
N ALA A 138 6.81 -12.13 -13.06
CA ALA A 138 7.97 -11.97 -12.19
C ALA A 138 8.16 -10.51 -11.75
N LEU A 139 8.02 -9.55 -12.65
CA LEU A 139 8.17 -8.12 -12.34
C LEU A 139 7.09 -7.65 -11.34
N HIS A 140 5.85 -8.08 -11.49
CA HIS A 140 4.80 -7.71 -10.54
C HIS A 140 4.96 -8.35 -9.19
N LEU A 141 5.34 -9.63 -9.14
CA LEU A 141 5.66 -10.29 -7.88
C LEU A 141 6.77 -9.53 -7.15
N LEU A 142 7.83 -9.13 -7.87
CA LEU A 142 8.94 -8.38 -7.31
C LEU A 142 8.49 -7.01 -6.79
N VAL A 143 7.79 -6.21 -7.61
CA VAL A 143 7.31 -4.87 -7.21
C VAL A 143 6.35 -4.95 -6.04
N ALA A 144 5.43 -5.92 -6.03
CA ALA A 144 4.52 -6.11 -4.92
C ALA A 144 5.24 -6.52 -3.64
N ALA A 145 6.15 -7.50 -3.72
CA ALA A 145 6.93 -7.94 -2.56
C ALA A 145 7.76 -6.78 -1.98
N LEU A 146 8.42 -6.00 -2.84
CA LEU A 146 9.15 -4.80 -2.42
C LEU A 146 8.22 -3.75 -1.78
N GLY A 147 7.05 -3.51 -2.38
CA GLY A 147 6.05 -2.59 -1.83
C GLY A 147 5.58 -2.99 -0.43
N VAL A 148 5.31 -4.29 -0.22
CA VAL A 148 4.96 -4.82 1.11
C VAL A 148 6.13 -4.68 2.08
N LEU A 149 7.36 -5.02 1.67
CA LEU A 149 8.55 -4.90 2.51
C LEU A 149 8.79 -3.45 2.96
N VAL A 150 8.67 -2.49 2.05
CA VAL A 150 8.76 -1.05 2.35
C VAL A 150 7.69 -0.65 3.37
N SER A 151 6.46 -1.12 3.19
CA SER A 151 5.35 -0.84 4.10
C SER A 151 5.64 -1.37 5.52
N LEU A 152 6.12 -2.61 5.62
CA LEU A 152 6.49 -3.24 6.90
C LEU A 152 7.69 -2.54 7.56
N PHE A 153 8.69 -2.15 6.78
CA PHE A 153 9.86 -1.43 7.28
C PHE A 153 9.48 -0.07 7.87
N LEU A 154 8.62 0.68 7.17
CA LEU A 154 8.13 1.99 7.64
C LEU A 154 7.26 1.87 8.89
N ASP A 155 6.41 0.84 8.97
CA ASP A 155 5.59 0.58 10.15
C ASP A 155 6.48 0.30 11.38
N ARG A 156 7.48 -0.59 11.24
CA ARG A 156 8.45 -0.88 12.32
C ARG A 156 9.22 0.36 12.77
N ARG A 157 9.65 1.22 11.84
CA ARG A 157 10.33 2.48 12.20
C ARG A 157 9.43 3.41 13.00
N ARG A 158 8.15 3.52 12.63
CA ARG A 158 7.17 4.34 13.36
C ARG A 158 6.87 3.79 14.75
N GLU A 159 6.82 2.47 14.90
CA GLU A 159 6.70 1.81 16.20
C GLU A 159 7.90 2.14 17.11
N ALA A 160 9.12 2.00 16.60
CA ALA A 160 10.35 2.28 17.35
C ALA A 160 10.45 3.74 17.83
N HIS A 161 10.10 4.71 16.97
CA HIS A 161 10.08 6.13 17.36
C HIS A 161 9.01 6.44 18.41
N ALA A 162 7.87 5.74 18.40
CA ALA A 162 6.83 5.94 19.39
C ALA A 162 7.22 5.38 20.77
N SER A 163 7.90 4.23 20.82
CA SER A 163 8.39 3.65 22.09
C SER A 163 9.56 4.43 22.68
N GLY A 164 10.41 5.06 21.87
CA GLY A 164 11.54 5.86 22.35
C GLY A 164 11.17 7.23 22.93
N GLY A 165 9.93 7.70 22.76
CA GLY A 165 9.43 8.95 23.34
C GLY A 165 8.82 8.80 24.73
N GLU A 166 8.59 7.58 25.21
CA GLU A 166 8.02 7.31 26.54
C GLU A 166 9.09 7.16 27.65
N ASP A 167 10.36 7.02 27.26
CA ASP A 167 11.52 6.90 28.17
C ASP A 167 12.22 8.25 28.47
N GLU A 168 11.65 9.39 28.04
CA GLU A 168 12.12 10.68 28.52
C GLU A 168 11.73 10.79 30.01
N PRO A 169 12.69 10.85 30.95
CA PRO A 169 12.38 10.86 32.37
C PRO A 169 11.52 12.09 32.63
N ARG A 170 10.24 11.88 32.97
CA ARG A 170 9.36 12.95 33.45
C ARG A 170 10.12 13.67 34.54
N ALA A 171 10.62 14.87 34.23
CA ALA A 171 11.25 15.74 35.19
C ALA A 171 10.30 15.81 36.38
N VAL A 172 10.74 15.23 37.50
CA VAL A 172 9.99 15.22 38.75
C VAL A 172 9.76 16.69 39.06
N ASP A 173 8.51 17.16 38.93
CA ASP A 173 8.17 18.55 39.25
C ASP A 173 8.44 18.76 40.74
N PRO A 174 9.48 19.52 41.12
CA PRO A 174 9.84 19.71 42.53
C PRO A 174 8.75 20.46 43.31
N ARG A 175 7.76 21.07 42.62
CA ARG A 175 6.62 21.73 43.25
C ARG A 175 5.60 20.76 43.84
N ARG A 176 5.62 19.48 43.44
CA ARG A 176 4.67 18.48 43.94
C ARG A 176 5.08 17.89 45.30
N GLU A 177 6.38 17.88 45.62
CA GLU A 177 6.86 17.46 46.95
C GLU A 177 6.65 18.54 48.02
N ALA A 178 6.70 19.82 47.65
CA ALA A 178 6.53 20.93 48.60
C ALA A 178 5.09 21.07 49.17
N ARG A 179 4.09 20.36 48.62
CA ARG A 179 2.69 20.43 49.08
C ARG A 179 2.23 19.22 49.92
N GLY A 180 3.07 18.22 50.13
CA GLY A 180 2.73 17.01 50.91
C GLY A 180 2.90 17.14 52.43
N GLY A 181 3.58 18.20 52.90
CA GLY A 181 3.96 18.37 54.31
C GLY A 181 3.15 19.43 55.05
N ALA A 182 1.82 19.33 55.10
CA ALA A 182 1.02 20.19 55.98
C ALA A 182 -0.18 19.46 56.58
N GLY A 183 0.01 18.97 57.80
CA GLY A 183 -1.01 19.03 58.85
C GLY A 183 -2.12 17.99 58.85
N ARG A 184 -1.84 16.80 59.40
CA ARG A 184 -2.86 16.00 60.12
C ARG A 184 -2.72 16.28 61.62
N PRO A 185 -3.64 17.00 62.27
CA PRO A 185 -3.64 17.06 63.73
C PRO A 185 -4.26 15.77 64.29
N ALA A 186 -3.58 15.26 65.31
CA ALA A 186 -3.88 14.04 66.03
C ALA A 186 -5.21 14.11 66.80
N ALA A 187 -5.83 12.93 66.92
CA ALA A 187 -6.99 12.66 67.73
C ALA A 187 -6.82 13.13 69.19
N ARG A 188 -7.88 13.73 69.74
CA ARG A 188 -8.05 13.87 71.20
C ARG A 188 -9.23 13.00 71.63
N THR A 189 -8.87 11.93 72.33
CA THR A 189 -9.71 11.18 73.27
C THR A 189 -10.26 12.09 74.37
N ARG A 190 -11.56 11.97 74.66
CA ARG A 190 -12.13 11.82 76.00
C ARG A 190 -13.49 11.15 75.90
#